data_AF-A0A815LN46-F1
#
_entry.id   AF-A0A815LN46-F1
#
_cell.length_a   1.000
_cell.length_b   1.000
_cell.length_c   1.000
_cell.angle_alpha   90.00
_cell.angle_beta   90.00
_cell.angle_gamma   90.00
#
_symmetry.space_group_name_H-M   'P 1'
#
loop_
_entity.id
_entity.type
_entity.pdbx_description
1 polymer ?
#
loop_
_entity_poly.entity_id
_entity_poly.type
_entity_poly.pdbx_seq_one_letter_code
_entity_poly.pdbx_strand_id
1 'polypeptide(L)'
;MLANAKALLTAKEEVFIIDWWLSPELMLIRPADEKAFRLDNILGRIADAGVRVHVVLYKEMPFALALNSLYTETKLISKSTKGFIKAY
;
A
#
# COMPACT_ATOMS: atom_id res chain seq x y z
N MET A 1 2.41 -2.83 -13.60
CA MET A 1 3.03 -2.49 -12.29
C MET A 1 4.03 -1.35 -12.37
N LEU A 2 4.93 -1.29 -13.38
CA LEU A 2 5.88 -0.16 -13.51
C LEU A 2 5.20 1.22 -13.63
N ALA A 3 4.12 1.33 -14.42
CA ALA A 3 3.36 2.58 -14.53
C ALA A 3 2.78 3.02 -13.16
N ASN A 4 2.22 2.07 -12.41
CA ASN A 4 1.69 2.32 -11.06
C ASN A 4 2.80 2.77 -10.11
N ALA A 5 3.98 2.14 -10.15
CA ALA A 5 5.12 2.56 -9.34
C ALA A 5 5.55 4.00 -9.65
N LYS A 6 5.62 4.36 -10.94
CA LYS A 6 5.94 5.74 -11.37
C LYS A 6 4.87 6.74 -10.90
N ALA A 7 3.59 6.40 -11.03
CA ALA A 7 2.50 7.26 -10.58
C ALA A 7 2.56 7.49 -9.05
N LEU A 8 2.79 6.43 -8.26
CA LEU A 8 2.94 6.54 -6.81
C LEU A 8 4.13 7.43 -6.43
N LEU A 9 5.30 7.21 -7.03
CA LEU A 9 6.52 7.97 -6.71
C LEU A 9 6.45 9.45 -7.13
N THR A 10 5.54 9.81 -8.03
CA THR A 10 5.34 11.20 -8.49
C THR A 10 4.16 11.90 -7.84
N ALA A 11 3.35 11.18 -7.04
CA ALA A 11 2.21 11.73 -6.32
C ALA A 11 2.64 12.88 -5.38
N LYS A 12 1.80 13.92 -5.29
CA LYS A 12 2.09 15.16 -4.54
C LYS A 12 1.14 15.41 -3.38
N GLU A 13 -0.12 14.98 -3.50
CA GLU A 13 -1.16 15.34 -2.54
C GLU A 13 -1.83 14.10 -1.97
N GLU A 14 -2.45 13.29 -2.83
CA GLU A 14 -3.25 12.13 -2.40
C GLU A 14 -3.08 10.93 -3.32
N VAL A 15 -3.22 9.74 -2.75
CA VAL A 15 -3.27 8.46 -3.43
C VAL A 15 -4.47 7.68 -2.89
N PHE A 16 -5.33 7.22 -3.79
CA PHE A 16 -6.47 6.36 -3.49
C PHE A 16 -6.24 4.97 -4.07
N ILE A 17 -6.41 3.94 -3.25
CA ILE A 17 -6.33 2.53 -3.65
C ILE A 17 -7.62 1.86 -3.20
N ILE A 18 -8.27 1.14 -4.11
CA ILE A 18 -9.42 0.30 -3.81
C ILE A 18 -9.09 -1.07 -4.34
N ASP A 19 -9.11 -2.09 -3.48
CA ASP A 19 -8.72 -3.44 -3.87
C ASP A 19 -9.57 -4.50 -3.19
N TRP A 20 -9.85 -5.58 -3.92
CA TRP A 20 -10.45 -6.78 -3.36
C TRP A 20 -9.42 -7.59 -2.58
N TRP A 21 -8.18 -7.66 -3.06
CA TRP A 21 -7.08 -8.33 -2.36
C TRP A 21 -5.75 -7.65 -2.63
N LEU A 22 -5.25 -6.95 -1.61
CA LEU A 22 -3.99 -6.24 -1.68
C LEU A 22 -2.92 -6.95 -0.84
N SER A 23 -1.79 -7.26 -1.47
CA SER A 23 -0.59 -7.75 -0.77
C SER A 23 0.39 -6.60 -0.55
N PRO A 24 0.65 -6.16 0.71
CA PRO A 24 1.60 -5.07 1.01
C PRO A 24 3.02 -5.34 0.50
N GLU A 25 3.44 -6.61 0.53
CA GLU A 25 4.76 -7.10 0.13
C GLU A 25 4.98 -7.11 -1.39
N LEU A 26 3.97 -6.79 -2.21
CA LEU A 26 4.05 -6.89 -3.66
C LEU A 26 5.16 -6.01 -4.25
N MET A 27 6.06 -6.61 -5.02
CA MET A 27 7.10 -5.90 -5.78
C MET A 27 6.50 -5.25 -7.04
N LEU A 28 6.53 -3.92 -7.14
CA LEU A 28 5.98 -3.21 -8.31
C LEU A 28 6.96 -3.12 -9.49
N ILE A 29 8.27 -3.22 -9.23
CA ILE A 29 9.34 -3.20 -10.23
C ILE A 29 10.12 -4.51 -10.14
N ARG A 30 10.40 -5.11 -11.30
CA ARG A 30 11.18 -6.35 -11.44
C ARG A 30 12.23 -6.18 -12.56
N PRO A 31 13.43 -6.77 -12.45
CA PRO A 31 13.91 -7.64 -11.36
C PRO A 31 13.98 -6.92 -10.01
N ALA A 32 13.76 -7.69 -8.95
CA ALA A 32 13.49 -7.21 -7.61
C ALA A 32 14.80 -7.03 -6.84
N ASP A 33 15.60 -6.05 -7.26
CA ASP A 33 16.96 -5.89 -6.71
C ASP A 33 16.94 -5.15 -5.36
N GLU A 34 15.87 -4.38 -5.10
CA GLU A 34 15.73 -3.57 -3.91
C GLU A 34 14.33 -3.69 -3.28
N LYS A 35 14.29 -3.94 -1.96
CA LYS A 35 13.05 -3.87 -1.17
C LYS A 35 12.38 -2.49 -1.25
N ALA A 36 13.09 -1.45 -1.69
CA ALA A 36 12.59 -0.09 -1.86
C ALA A 36 11.38 0.00 -2.82
N PHE A 37 11.22 -0.97 -3.74
CA PHE A 37 10.11 -1.00 -4.70
C PHE A 37 8.94 -1.92 -4.31
N ARG A 38 8.94 -2.44 -3.08
CA ARG A 38 7.73 -3.05 -2.49
C ARG A 38 6.67 -1.98 -2.29
N LEU A 39 5.41 -2.33 -2.54
CA LEU A 39 4.27 -1.44 -2.39
C LEU A 39 4.25 -0.77 -1.01
N ASP A 40 4.35 -1.55 0.06
CA ASP A 40 4.34 -1.07 1.44
C ASP A 40 5.42 -0.01 1.72
N ASN A 41 6.62 -0.20 1.18
CA ASN A 41 7.73 0.74 1.34
C ASN A 41 7.56 2.01 0.48
N ILE A 42 7.01 1.91 -0.72
CA ILE A 42 6.69 3.08 -1.55
C ILE A 42 5.62 3.93 -0.85
N LEU A 43 4.53 3.31 -0.38
CA LEU A 43 3.45 4.01 0.31
C LEU A 43 3.92 4.69 1.60
N GLY A 44 4.76 4.01 2.39
CA GLY A 44 5.41 4.63 3.56
C GLY A 44 6.22 5.87 3.21
N ARG A 45 7.07 5.79 2.17
CA ARG A 45 7.93 6.92 1.75
C ARG A 45 7.14 8.13 1.27
N ILE A 46 6.09 7.93 0.46
CA ILE A 46 5.28 9.05 -0.02
C ILE A 46 4.44 9.65 1.10
N ALA A 47 3.96 8.81 2.05
CA ALA A 47 3.29 9.27 3.25
C ALA A 47 4.20 10.10 4.15
N ASP A 48 5.44 9.68 4.34
CA ASP A 48 6.45 10.45 5.07
C ASP A 48 6.82 11.75 4.35
N ALA A 49 6.65 11.81 3.03
CA ALA A 49 6.81 13.04 2.24
C ALA A 49 5.57 13.96 2.27
N GLY A 50 4.48 13.57 2.96
CA GLY A 50 3.27 14.39 3.13
C GLY A 50 2.12 14.04 2.19
N VAL A 51 2.24 12.99 1.38
CA VAL A 51 1.15 12.49 0.52
C VAL A 51 0.16 11.68 1.35
N ARG A 52 -1.13 12.00 1.31
CA ARG A 52 -2.16 11.23 2.01
C ARG A 52 -2.50 9.96 1.21
N VAL A 53 -2.48 8.81 1.87
CA VAL A 53 -2.78 7.52 1.25
C VAL A 53 -4.05 6.97 1.87
N HIS A 54 -5.04 6.70 1.04
CA HIS A 54 -6.33 6.14 1.41
C HIS A 54 -6.51 4.78 0.73
N VAL A 55 -6.69 3.72 1.52
CA VAL A 55 -6.83 2.36 1.02
C VAL A 55 -8.18 1.80 1.46
N VAL A 56 -9.01 1.34 0.53
CA VAL A 56 -10.26 0.64 0.83
C VAL A 56 -10.08 -0.82 0.46
N LEU A 57 -10.21 -1.71 1.44
CA LEU A 57 -10.08 -3.15 1.26
C LEU A 57 -11.44 -3.83 1.38
N TYR A 58 -11.65 -4.87 0.58
CA TYR A 58 -12.76 -5.78 0.85
C TYR A 58 -12.52 -6.50 2.19
N LYS A 59 -13.50 -6.38 3.11
CA LYS A 59 -13.50 -7.13 4.36
C LYS A 59 -14.09 -8.51 4.12
N GLU A 60 -13.22 -9.51 4.09
CA GLU A 60 -13.58 -10.90 3.85
C GLU A 60 -14.24 -11.58 5.05
N MET A 61 -14.96 -12.67 4.76
CA MET A 61 -15.35 -13.64 5.77
C MET A 61 -14.20 -14.64 5.97
N PRO A 62 -13.48 -14.64 7.11
CA PRO A 62 -12.22 -15.38 7.24
C PRO A 62 -12.33 -16.90 7.05
N PHE A 63 -13.53 -17.47 7.23
CA PHE A 63 -13.77 -18.89 6.98
C PHE A 63 -13.90 -19.23 5.49
N ALA A 64 -14.22 -18.25 4.64
CA ALA A 64 -14.47 -18.44 3.22
C ALA A 64 -13.27 -18.05 2.35
N LEU A 65 -12.49 -17.06 2.79
CA LEU A 65 -11.41 -16.47 1.99
C LEU A 65 -10.19 -16.16 2.86
N ALA A 66 -9.00 -16.40 2.31
CA ALA A 66 -7.71 -16.21 2.98
C ALA A 66 -7.01 -14.89 2.60
N LEU A 67 -7.76 -13.82 2.35
CA LEU A 67 -7.20 -12.54 1.87
C LEU A 67 -6.45 -11.78 2.97
N ASN A 68 -6.92 -11.90 4.22
CA ASN A 68 -6.35 -11.28 5.42
C ASN A 68 -6.27 -9.76 5.33
N SER A 69 -7.43 -9.11 5.08
CA SER A 69 -7.52 -7.65 4.95
C SER A 69 -6.99 -6.92 6.21
N LEU A 70 -7.22 -7.48 7.40
CA LEU A 70 -6.70 -6.93 8.67
C LEU A 70 -5.17 -6.91 8.73
N TYR A 71 -4.50 -7.94 8.22
CA TYR A 71 -3.04 -7.93 8.11
C TYR A 71 -2.58 -6.81 7.19
N THR A 72 -3.20 -6.70 6.01
CA THR A 72 -2.86 -5.65 5.04
C THR A 72 -3.06 -4.25 5.62
N GLU A 73 -4.19 -4.01 6.29
CA GLU A 73 -4.49 -2.75 6.99
C GLU A 73 -3.40 -2.41 8.02
N THR A 74 -3.16 -3.33 8.96
CA THR A 74 -2.16 -3.15 10.03
C THR A 74 -0.77 -2.91 9.46
N LYS A 75 -0.40 -3.66 8.42
CA LYS A 75 0.91 -3.55 7.78
C LYS A 75 1.10 -2.19 7.13
N LEU A 76 0.12 -1.70 6.38
CA LEU A 76 0.21 -0.41 5.69
C LEU A 76 0.24 0.75 6.66
N ILE A 77 -0.61 0.75 7.69
CA ILE A 77 -0.63 1.81 8.72
C ILE A 77 0.72 1.87 9.46
N SER A 78 1.36 0.72 9.71
CA SER A 78 2.66 0.68 10.39
C SER A 78 3.84 1.27 9.59
N LYS A 79 3.65 1.59 8.29
CA LYS A 79 4.74 2.01 7.39
C LYS A 79 5.08 3.49 7.42
N SER A 80 4.28 4.31 8.09
CA SER A 80 4.56 5.74 8.28
C SER A 80 4.25 6.15 9.70
N THR A 81 5.11 6.97 10.29
CA THR A 81 4.91 7.50 11.65
C THR A 81 4.04 8.75 11.68
N LYS A 82 3.69 9.31 10.52
CA LYS A 82 2.97 10.58 10.41
C LYS A 82 1.45 10.43 10.42
N GLY A 83 0.92 9.20 10.33
CA GLY A 83 -0.53 8.94 10.26
C GLY A 83 -1.17 9.34 8.92
N PHE A 84 -0.37 9.47 7.86
CA PHE A 84 -0.82 9.85 6.52
C PHE A 84 -1.38 8.66 5.72
N ILE A 85 -1.27 7.44 6.25
CA ILE A 85 -1.86 6.24 5.68
C ILE A 85 -3.11 5.88 6.48
N LYS A 86 -4.26 5.80 5.79
CA LYS A 86 -5.52 5.31 6.32
C LYS A 86 -5.99 4.13 5.48
N ALA A 87 -6.33 3.04 6.13
CA ALA A 87 -6.91 1.86 5.50
C ALA A 87 -8.27 1.56 6.15
N TYR A 88 -9.23 1.13 5.32
CA TYR A 88 -10.64 0.90 5.67
C TYR A 88 -11.10 -0.49 5.22
#